data_AF-A0A1X3FJY1-F1
#
_entry.id   AF-A0A1X3FJY1-F1
#
_cell.length_a   1.000
_cell.length_b   1.000
_cell.length_c   1.000
_cell.angle_alpha   90.00
_cell.angle_beta   90.00
_cell.angle_gamma   90.00
#
_symmetry.space_group_name_H-M   'P 1'
#
loop_
_entity.id
_entity.type
_entity.pdbx_description
1 polymer ?
#
loop_
_entity_poly.entity_id
_entity_poly.type
_entity_poly.pdbx_seq_one_letter_code
_entity_poly.pdbx_strand_id
1 'polypeptide(L)'
;MKSVLTVALAIGALVSTVLLVMEQLTDYSTPVMAWEMPGISAAYLFWGAVGSSVFLGVAITWAVNAIVYGAPAFVVLTVIKLAIRDLPK
;
A
#
# COMPACT_ATOMS: atom_id res chain seq x y z
N MET A 1 -16.48 9.90 2.36
CA MET A 1 -15.67 8.66 2.26
C MET A 1 -14.53 8.78 1.26
N LYS A 2 -14.72 9.44 0.10
CA LYS A 2 -13.65 9.66 -0.90
C LYS A 2 -12.35 10.23 -0.32
N SER A 3 -12.41 11.33 0.45
CA SER A 3 -11.21 11.92 1.06
C SER A 3 -10.48 10.99 2.02
N VAL A 4 -11.22 10.21 2.83
CA VAL A 4 -10.64 9.22 3.75
C VAL A 4 -9.89 8.13 2.97
N LEU A 5 -10.48 7.65 1.88
CA LEU A 5 -9.85 6.66 1.00
C LEU A 5 -8.58 7.23 0.36
N THR A 6 -8.63 8.45 -0.18
CA THR A 6 -7.45 9.08 -0.80
C THR A 6 -6.31 9.24 0.20
N VAL A 7 -6.60 9.72 1.42
CA VAL A 7 -5.58 9.87 2.47
C VAL A 7 -5.00 8.52 2.88
N ALA A 8 -5.84 7.49 3.02
CA ALA A 8 -5.39 6.15 3.37
C ALA A 8 -4.46 5.54 2.30
N LEU A 9 -4.81 5.68 1.02
CA LEU A 9 -3.97 5.21 -0.09
C LEU A 9 -2.64 5.98 -0.15
N ALA A 10 -2.65 7.28 0.12
CA ALA A 10 -1.43 8.09 0.20
C ALA A 10 -0.53 7.61 1.34
N ILE A 11 -1.09 7.30 2.51
CA ILE A 11 -0.33 6.71 3.63
C ILE A 11 0.25 5.35 3.22
N GLY A 12 -0.53 4.50 2.57
CA GLY A 12 -0.05 3.20 2.10
C GLY A 12 1.11 3.31 1.10
N ALA A 13 1.02 4.24 0.14
CA ALA A 13 2.10 4.49 -0.81
C ALA A 13 3.37 5.01 -0.12
N LEU A 14 3.23 5.87 0.90
CA LEU A 14 4.36 6.33 1.70
C LEU A 14 5.02 5.19 2.47
N VAL A 15 4.23 4.29 3.07
CA VAL A 15 4.77 3.10 3.76
C VAL A 15 5.55 2.23 2.77
N SER A 16 5.00 1.94 1.58
CA SER A 16 5.72 1.16 0.55
C SER A 16 7.03 1.83 0.13
N THR A 17 7.04 3.17 0.03
CA THR A 17 8.27 3.92 -0.29
C THR A 17 9.31 3.78 0.82
N VAL A 18 8.90 3.85 2.08
CA VAL A 18 9.80 3.65 3.23
C VAL A 18 10.36 2.24 3.23
N LEU A 19 9.54 1.23 2.94
CA LEU A 19 9.99 -0.15 2.87
C LEU A 19 11.00 -0.38 1.75
N LEU A 20 10.76 0.20 0.57
CA LEU A 20 11.72 0.19 -0.53
C LEU A 20 13.08 0.81 -0.13
N VAL A 21 13.08 1.91 0.62
CA VAL A 21 14.32 2.51 1.15
C VAL A 21 14.98 1.60 2.19
N MET A 22 14.18 0.95 3.04
CA MET A 22 14.68 0.03 4.07
C MET A 22 15.33 -1.22 3.49
N GLU A 23 14.92 -1.69 2.31
CA GLU A 23 15.59 -2.80 1.64
C GLU A 23 17.08 -2.52 1.45
N GLN A 24 17.42 -1.33 0.95
CA GLN A 24 18.82 -0.93 0.77
C GLN A 24 19.55 -0.72 2.09
N LEU A 25 18.90 -0.11 3.08
CA LEU A 25 19.51 0.16 4.39
C LEU A 25 19.74 -1.11 5.23
N THR A 26 19.02 -2.19 4.95
CA THR A 26 19.12 -3.47 5.66
C THR A 26 19.84 -4.55 4.86
N ASP A 27 20.55 -4.18 3.80
CA ASP A 27 21.25 -5.10 2.90
C ASP A 27 20.32 -6.23 2.40
N TYR A 28 19.12 -5.86 1.98
CA TYR A 28 18.09 -6.76 1.46
C TYR A 28 17.74 -7.88 2.45
N SER A 29 17.68 -7.54 3.74
CA SER A 29 17.30 -8.51 4.77
C SER A 29 15.96 -9.18 4.45
N THR A 30 15.90 -10.49 4.64
CA THR A 30 14.69 -11.30 4.37
C THR A 30 13.43 -10.73 5.05
N PRO A 31 13.47 -10.24 6.30
CA PRO A 31 12.29 -9.66 6.94
C PRO A 31 11.73 -8.43 6.21
N VAL A 32 12.60 -7.53 5.73
CA VAL A 32 12.17 -6.30 5.05
C VAL A 32 11.63 -6.60 3.65
N MET A 33 12.32 -7.47 2.90
CA MET A 33 11.82 -7.93 1.60
C MET A 33 10.48 -8.65 1.71
N ALA A 34 10.26 -9.38 2.81
CA ALA A 34 8.99 -10.06 3.05
C ALA A 34 7.82 -9.08 3.21
N TRP A 35 8.08 -7.85 3.64
CA TRP A 35 7.03 -6.85 3.81
C TRP A 35 6.53 -6.33 2.46
N GLU A 36 7.40 -6.10 1.46
CA GLU A 36 7.02 -5.67 0.09
C GLU A 36 6.40 -6.79 -0.78
N MET A 37 6.36 -8.03 -0.29
CA MET A 37 5.81 -9.19 -1.00
C MET A 37 4.39 -9.03 -1.56
N PRO A 38 3.43 -8.32 -0.92
CA PRO A 38 2.06 -8.25 -1.44
C PRO A 38 1.99 -7.71 -2.87
N GLY A 39 2.68 -6.60 -3.14
CA GLY A 39 2.72 -5.98 -4.45
C GLY A 39 3.49 -6.83 -5.46
N ILE A 40 4.66 -7.34 -5.07
CA ILE A 40 5.49 -8.19 -5.94
C ILE A 40 4.73 -9.47 -6.33
N SER A 41 4.04 -10.09 -5.37
CA SER A 41 3.24 -11.30 -5.60
C SER A 41 2.09 -11.03 -6.57
N ALA A 42 1.42 -9.88 -6.43
CA ALA A 42 0.37 -9.48 -7.36
C ALA A 42 0.92 -9.21 -8.77
N ALA A 43 2.04 -8.51 -8.88
CA ALA A 43 2.70 -8.27 -10.16
C ALA A 43 3.09 -9.59 -10.86
N TYR A 44 3.58 -10.57 -10.09
CA TYR A 44 3.89 -11.91 -10.59
C TYR A 44 2.65 -12.67 -11.04
N LEU A 45 1.58 -12.64 -10.24
CA LEU A 45 0.30 -13.29 -10.55
C LEU A 45 -0.31 -12.78 -11.86
N PHE A 46 -0.22 -11.47 -12.10
CA PHE A 46 -0.78 -10.82 -13.29
C PHE A 46 0.22 -10.67 -14.45
N TRP A 47 1.44 -11.18 -14.32
CA TRP A 47 2.53 -10.93 -15.26
C TRP A 47 2.17 -11.26 -16.73
N GLY A 48 1.64 -12.47 -16.96
CA GLY A 48 1.20 -12.87 -18.30
C GLY A 48 0.01 -12.07 -18.82
N ALA A 49 -0.89 -11.64 -17.93
CA ALA A 49 -2.06 -10.85 -18.29
C ALA A 49 -1.70 -9.41 -18.73
N VAL A 50 -0.59 -8.88 -18.22
CA VAL A 50 -0.05 -7.57 -18.63
C VAL A 50 0.99 -7.66 -19.75
N GLY A 51 1.00 -8.77 -20.50
CA GLY A 51 1.89 -8.95 -21.64
C GLY A 51 3.37 -8.98 -21.27
N SER A 52 3.70 -9.47 -20.07
CA SER A 52 5.08 -9.52 -19.56
C SER A 52 5.75 -8.13 -19.47
N SER A 53 4.97 -7.06 -19.29
CA SER A 53 5.47 -5.70 -19.21
C SER A 53 6.02 -5.38 -17.81
N VAL A 54 7.32 -5.05 -17.74
CA VAL A 54 7.99 -4.61 -16.50
C VAL A 54 7.30 -3.37 -15.93
N PHE A 55 6.97 -2.40 -16.77
CA PHE A 55 6.32 -1.15 -16.35
C PHE A 55 4.97 -1.41 -15.68
N LEU A 56 4.15 -2.29 -16.27
CA LEU A 56 2.84 -2.64 -15.70
C LEU A 56 2.99 -3.48 -14.43
N GLY A 57 3.98 -4.37 -14.35
CA GLY A 57 4.31 -5.08 -13.13
C GLY A 57 4.65 -4.13 -11.98
N VAL A 58 5.51 -3.13 -12.23
CA VAL A 58 5.83 -2.08 -11.24
C VAL A 58 4.58 -1.32 -10.83
N ALA A 59 3.75 -0.90 -11.77
CA ALA A 59 2.50 -0.18 -11.46
C ALA A 59 1.56 -1.02 -10.57
N ILE A 60 1.45 -2.33 -10.82
CA ILE A 60 0.67 -3.25 -9.99
C ILE A 60 1.25 -3.35 -8.58
N THR A 61 2.56 -3.50 -8.45
CA THR A 61 3.24 -3.53 -7.15
C THR A 61 2.88 -2.31 -6.32
N TRP A 62 3.05 -1.11 -6.89
CA TRP A 62 2.73 0.15 -6.22
C TRP A 62 1.25 0.25 -5.83
N ALA A 63 0.35 -0.12 -6.74
CA ALA A 63 -1.09 -0.05 -6.48
C ALA A 63 -1.50 -0.99 -5.33
N VAL A 64 -1.02 -2.23 -5.35
CA VAL A 64 -1.35 -3.24 -4.34
C VAL A 64 -0.74 -2.90 -2.99
N ASN A 65 0.52 -2.46 -2.94
CA ASN A 65 1.15 -2.03 -1.71
C ASN A 65 0.42 -0.82 -1.09
N ALA A 66 0.02 0.16 -1.91
CA ALA A 66 -0.77 1.29 -1.42
C ALA A 66 -2.11 0.87 -0.80
N ILE A 67 -2.76 -0.15 -1.36
CA ILE A 67 -4.00 -0.72 -0.81
C ILE A 67 -3.74 -1.46 0.50
N VAL A 68 -2.77 -2.37 0.52
CA VAL A 68 -2.48 -3.25 1.67
C VAL A 68 -2.03 -2.42 2.87
N TYR A 69 -1.06 -1.53 2.69
CA TYR A 69 -0.55 -0.69 3.77
C TYR A 69 -1.49 0.48 4.11
N GLY A 70 -2.33 0.89 3.18
CA GLY A 70 -3.35 1.92 3.41
C GLY A 70 -4.56 1.41 4.19
N ALA A 71 -4.84 0.11 4.17
CA ALA A 71 -6.03 -0.47 4.81
C ALA A 71 -6.14 -0.16 6.32
N PRO A 72 -5.08 -0.28 7.14
CA PRO A 72 -5.15 0.10 8.56
C PRO A 72 -5.49 1.59 8.75
N ALA A 73 -4.86 2.47 7.96
CA ALA A 73 -5.15 3.91 8.00
C ALA A 73 -6.59 4.20 7.59
N PHE A 74 -7.12 3.51 6.58
CA PHE A 74 -8.51 3.64 6.17
C PHE A 74 -9.49 3.29 7.28
N VAL A 75 -9.24 2.20 8.00
CA VAL A 75 -10.07 1.76 9.14
C VAL A 75 -10.05 2.83 10.23
N VAL A 76 -8.87 3.26 10.68
CA VAL A 76 -8.71 4.26 11.74
C VAL A 76 -9.41 5.57 11.38
N LEU A 77 -9.14 6.10 10.19
CA LEU A 77 -9.73 7.37 9.73
C LEU A 77 -11.25 7.27 9.57
N THR A 78 -11.76 6.11 9.18
CA THR A 78 -13.21 5.87 9.08
C THR A 78 -13.87 5.88 10.46
N VAL A 79 -13.29 5.17 11.43
CA VAL A 79 -13.78 5.14 12.81
C VAL A 79 -13.77 6.54 13.42
N ILE A 80 -12.67 7.28 13.29
CA ILE A 80 -12.56 8.67 13.78
C ILE A 80 -13.63 9.55 13.14
N LYS A 81 -13.81 9.45 11.83
CA LYS A 81 -14.80 10.27 11.11
C LYS A 81 -16.23 9.99 11.58
N LEU A 82 -16.56 8.72 11.85
CA LEU A 82 -17.87 8.34 12.36
C LEU A 82 -18.06 8.87 13.79
N ALA A 83 -17.06 8.68 14.66
CA ALA A 83 -17.10 9.16 16.04
C ALA A 83 -17.30 10.69 16.14
N ILE A 84 -16.62 11.46 15.28
CA ILE A 84 -16.78 12.93 15.25
C ILE A 84 -18.17 13.34 14.75
N ARG A 85 -18.75 12.59 13.81
CA ARG A 85 -20.08 12.91 13.27
C ARG A 85 -21.18 12.83 14.33
N ASP A 86 -21.01 11.93 15.31
CA ASP A 86 -22.01 11.66 16.33
C ASP A 86 -21.84 12.54 17.59
N LEU A 87 -20.89 13.49 17.60
CA LEU A 87 -20.74 14.49 18.67
C LEU A 87 -21.82 15.59 18.57
N PRO A 88 -22.43 15.99 19.70
CA PRO A 88 -23.30 17.17 19.73
C PRO A 88 -22.49 18.43 19.38
N LYS A 89 -23.07 19.29 18.54
CA LYS A 89 -22.45 20.54 18.07
C LYS A 89 -22.35 21.59 19.19
#